data_AF-A0A6N2R4U6-F1
#
_entry.id   AF-A0A6N2R4U6-F1
#
_cell.length_a   1.000
_cell.length_b   1.000
_cell.length_c   1.000
_cell.angle_alpha   90.00
_cell.angle_beta   90.00
_cell.angle_gamma   90.00
#
_symmetry.space_group_name_H-M   'P 1'
#
loop_
_entity.id
_entity.type
_entity.pdbx_description
1 polymer ?
#
loop_
_entity_poly.entity_id
_entity_poly.type
_entity_poly.pdbx_seq_one_letter_code
_entity_poly.pdbx_strand_id
1 'polypeptide(L)'
;MKKRQVVALGLVAAMSMGLLAGCGSDGKKEEAKKGESSSDVVTLKWIQVGNGMPKNYDEWLKQINPYLEEKIGVNVEMEIVPWGDWDNRRSVITNSGEYFDILFTDQTRYNAEIANGSLMDLTEMLPKEAAGLYEMIPEDYWTAMKVDGKIYGVPSYKDSSLTEYFVWDQDMADKYSIDVNAITDFNSLYDALKTIKEGEGTAPYYMSKNGANFLVNLGFDDLSASLPVLGVKYTDESKTVVNPLADEDVLANLDIIHKMYKEGLINGDAPTADDSNKYRTFFTAQGWSGAATTTWGPNNGINNCVAVKYGDTVVSNTTVRGSINGIYSGCKNPEKALQLLNLVNTDSKVRDLFYYGVEGSDFEYTDDGKVNRLTTDWGMAGYTQGTFFNVTQQAIETFNQWDEVKELNENATPSVLLGFNLDTSKIETELANCRAVYEKYYSEFFTGAQDPRELIKTIEKELETAGWETIRAEAQKQIDAAK
;
A
#
# COMPACT_ATOMS: atom_id res chain seq x y z
N MET A 1 10.55 46.34 28.29
CA MET A 1 10.56 47.79 27.91
C MET A 1 11.24 47.93 26.53
N LYS A 2 11.05 49.08 25.86
CA LYS A 2 11.84 49.70 24.75
C LYS A 2 13.16 49.01 24.30
N LYS A 3 13.59 48.99 23.01
CA LYS A 3 13.05 49.49 21.71
C LYS A 3 13.94 49.02 20.53
N ARG A 4 13.36 48.86 19.32
CA ARG A 4 13.86 49.15 17.93
C ARG A 4 15.32 48.79 17.51
N GLN A 5 15.59 48.06 16.42
CA GLN A 5 15.29 48.28 14.97
C GLN A 5 16.16 49.34 14.24
N VAL A 6 17.06 48.85 13.36
CA VAL A 6 17.63 49.46 12.12
C VAL A 6 18.02 48.25 11.23
N VAL A 7 17.64 47.98 9.97
CA VAL A 7 16.89 48.64 8.86
C VAL A 7 17.76 49.38 7.79
N ALA A 8 17.43 49.13 6.50
CA ALA A 8 17.95 49.73 5.25
C ALA A 8 19.32 49.23 4.73
N LEU A 9 19.66 49.23 3.42
CA LEU A 9 18.99 49.10 2.10
C LEU A 9 20.04 49.58 1.06
N GLY A 10 20.17 48.91 -0.09
CA GLY A 10 21.16 49.28 -1.12
C GLY A 10 20.83 48.67 -2.48
N LEU A 11 19.95 49.33 -3.23
CA LEU A 11 19.47 48.93 -4.57
C LEU A 11 20.10 49.81 -5.68
N VAL A 12 19.70 49.53 -6.93
CA VAL A 12 19.80 50.39 -8.14
C VAL A 12 20.95 50.10 -9.14
N ALA A 13 20.68 49.13 -10.02
CA ALA A 13 20.52 49.28 -11.48
C ALA A 13 21.65 49.81 -12.43
N ALA A 14 22.10 48.87 -13.29
CA ALA A 14 21.86 48.84 -14.75
C ALA A 14 22.66 49.73 -15.76
N MET A 15 22.70 49.19 -17.01
CA MET A 15 23.23 49.76 -18.27
C MET A 15 24.78 49.82 -18.36
N SER A 16 25.42 49.67 -19.54
CA SER A 16 24.96 49.89 -20.92
C SER A 16 25.43 48.84 -21.95
N MET A 17 24.82 48.87 -23.14
CA MET A 17 25.21 48.12 -24.37
C MET A 17 26.44 48.77 -25.06
N GLY A 18 27.18 48.08 -25.96
CA GLY A 18 28.32 48.76 -26.60
C GLY A 18 29.22 48.14 -27.70
N LEU A 19 28.74 47.24 -28.58
CA LEU A 19 29.14 47.14 -30.02
C LEU A 19 30.60 46.86 -30.52
N LEU A 20 30.63 46.25 -31.73
CA LEU A 20 31.65 46.29 -32.81
C LEU A 20 32.90 45.36 -32.83
N ALA A 21 32.71 44.20 -33.49
CA ALA A 21 33.32 43.76 -34.77
C ALA A 21 34.85 43.78 -35.01
N GLY A 22 35.36 42.64 -35.53
CA GLY A 22 36.64 42.50 -36.23
C GLY A 22 36.63 41.32 -37.22
N CYS A 23 37.27 41.47 -38.39
CA CYS A 23 37.33 40.48 -39.47
C CYS A 23 38.20 39.25 -39.10
N GLY A 24 38.14 38.08 -39.77
CA GLY A 24 37.36 37.68 -40.95
C GLY A 24 38.27 37.03 -42.02
N SER A 25 37.91 35.85 -42.55
CA SER A 25 38.60 35.16 -43.65
C SER A 25 37.65 34.18 -44.35
N ASP A 26 37.76 34.06 -45.68
CA ASP A 26 36.82 33.32 -46.52
C ASP A 26 37.17 31.82 -46.64
N GLY A 27 36.17 30.96 -46.88
CA GLY A 27 36.36 29.51 -46.81
C GLY A 27 35.16 28.64 -47.17
N LYS A 28 34.56 28.83 -48.36
CA LYS A 28 33.46 28.00 -48.86
C LYS A 28 33.79 26.50 -48.87
N LYS A 29 32.97 25.67 -48.20
CA LYS A 29 32.74 24.27 -48.58
C LYS A 29 31.39 23.70 -48.09
N GLU A 30 30.67 23.14 -49.05
CA GLU A 30 29.73 22.00 -49.00
C GLU A 30 28.76 21.87 -47.81
N GLU A 31 27.47 22.09 -48.07
CA GLU A 31 26.36 21.58 -47.25
C GLU A 31 26.32 20.05 -47.31
N ALA A 32 26.81 19.38 -46.26
CA ALA A 32 26.48 17.99 -46.02
C ALA A 32 25.13 17.90 -45.28
N LYS A 33 24.14 17.21 -45.85
CA LYS A 33 22.92 16.86 -45.12
C LYS A 33 23.28 16.03 -43.89
N LYS A 34 23.21 16.62 -42.70
CA LYS A 34 23.16 15.86 -41.45
C LYS A 34 21.72 15.38 -41.28
N GLY A 35 21.53 14.07 -41.10
CA GLY A 35 20.19 13.46 -40.99
C GLY A 35 19.47 13.86 -39.70
N GLU A 36 18.14 13.80 -39.74
CA GLU A 36 17.28 13.90 -38.56
C GLU A 36 17.44 12.64 -37.70
N SER A 37 18.11 12.76 -36.55
CA SER A 37 18.12 11.71 -35.53
C SER A 37 18.57 12.26 -34.16
N SER A 38 17.68 12.97 -33.49
CA SER A 38 17.65 13.11 -32.03
C SER A 38 16.22 13.50 -31.62
N SER A 39 15.42 12.50 -31.25
CA SER A 39 14.27 12.74 -30.38
C SER A 39 14.81 13.15 -29.02
N ASP A 40 14.41 14.31 -28.49
CA ASP A 40 14.86 14.75 -27.18
C ASP A 40 14.39 13.74 -26.12
N VAL A 41 15.34 13.16 -25.39
CA VAL A 41 15.08 12.09 -24.41
C VAL A 41 14.38 12.70 -23.20
N VAL A 42 13.22 12.15 -22.86
CA VAL A 42 12.38 12.68 -21.77
C VAL A 42 12.86 12.15 -20.43
N THR A 43 13.28 13.02 -19.51
CA THR A 43 13.48 12.61 -18.10
C THR A 43 12.18 12.74 -17.33
N LEU A 44 11.74 11.66 -16.67
CA LEU A 44 10.52 11.59 -15.86
C LEU A 44 10.86 11.58 -14.37
N LYS A 45 10.27 12.49 -13.57
CA LYS A 45 10.41 12.48 -12.11
C LYS A 45 9.34 11.59 -11.46
N TRP A 46 9.76 10.54 -10.77
CA TRP A 46 8.90 9.63 -10.01
C TRP A 46 9.18 9.71 -8.52
N ILE A 47 8.17 10.08 -7.73
CA ILE A 47 8.27 10.19 -6.27
C ILE A 47 7.63 8.97 -5.61
N GLN A 48 8.38 8.29 -4.74
CA GLN A 48 7.96 7.10 -4.01
C GLN A 48 8.33 7.19 -2.52
N VAL A 49 7.77 6.29 -1.72
CA VAL A 49 8.19 6.05 -0.33
C VAL A 49 9.16 4.87 -0.25
N GLY A 50 10.04 4.86 0.75
CA GLY A 50 10.96 3.75 1.00
C GLY A 50 11.88 4.00 2.19
N ASN A 51 13.04 3.33 2.16
CA ASN A 51 14.10 3.46 3.17
C ASN A 51 15.05 4.65 2.87
N GLY A 52 14.63 5.59 2.02
CA GLY A 52 15.46 6.67 1.48
C GLY A 52 16.19 6.30 0.18
N MET A 53 16.92 7.26 -0.39
CA MET A 53 17.66 7.07 -1.64
C MET A 53 18.75 5.98 -1.51
N PRO A 54 18.87 5.04 -2.47
CA PRO A 54 19.94 4.03 -2.47
C PRO A 54 21.35 4.64 -2.51
N LYS A 55 22.30 4.02 -1.79
CA LYS A 55 23.70 4.49 -1.69
C LYS A 55 24.45 4.44 -3.03
N ASN A 56 23.99 3.59 -3.95
CA ASN A 56 24.52 3.28 -5.27
C ASN A 56 23.61 3.77 -6.41
N TYR A 57 22.71 4.72 -6.13
CA TYR A 57 21.73 5.25 -7.07
C TYR A 57 22.33 5.74 -8.41
N ASP A 58 23.51 6.39 -8.38
CA ASP A 58 24.21 6.82 -9.60
C ASP A 58 24.65 5.64 -10.50
N GLU A 59 24.88 4.44 -9.95
CA GLU A 59 25.21 3.25 -10.72
C GLU A 59 23.95 2.57 -11.27
N TRP A 60 22.88 2.54 -10.47
CA TRP A 60 21.55 2.11 -10.92
C TRP A 60 21.08 2.91 -12.13
N LEU A 61 21.23 4.24 -12.09
CA LEU A 61 20.92 5.11 -13.24
C LEU A 61 21.72 4.72 -14.49
N LYS A 62 23.01 4.39 -14.38
CA LYS A 62 23.84 3.96 -15.54
C LYS A 62 23.39 2.62 -16.13
N GLN A 63 22.75 1.75 -15.35
CA GLN A 63 22.22 0.48 -15.83
C GLN A 63 20.82 0.63 -16.44
N ILE A 64 19.92 1.36 -15.78
CA ILE A 64 18.50 1.43 -16.18
C ILE A 64 18.23 2.45 -17.28
N ASN A 65 18.82 3.65 -17.23
CA ASN A 65 18.50 4.73 -18.16
C ASN A 65 18.86 4.40 -19.62
N PRO A 66 20.03 3.84 -19.96
CA PRO A 66 20.32 3.46 -21.35
C PRO A 66 19.33 2.44 -21.94
N TYR A 67 18.78 1.55 -21.11
CA TYR A 67 17.79 0.56 -21.54
C TYR A 67 16.40 1.21 -21.73
N LEU A 68 16.00 2.14 -20.85
CA LEU A 68 14.77 2.92 -21.01
C LEU A 68 14.85 3.89 -22.21
N GLU A 69 16.03 4.48 -22.47
CA GLU A 69 16.29 5.36 -23.61
C GLU A 69 16.20 4.57 -24.93
N GLU A 70 16.79 3.37 -25.01
CA GLU A 70 16.65 2.49 -26.19
C GLU A 70 15.20 2.02 -26.42
N LYS A 71 14.50 1.59 -25.36
CA LYS A 71 13.17 0.99 -25.47
C LYS A 71 12.06 2.01 -25.75
N ILE A 72 12.05 3.14 -25.04
CA ILE A 72 10.94 4.11 -25.05
C ILE A 72 11.39 5.58 -25.11
N GLY A 73 12.69 5.87 -25.18
CA GLY A 73 13.21 7.24 -25.28
C GLY A 73 13.03 8.06 -23.99
N VAL A 74 13.11 7.42 -22.83
CA VAL A 74 13.01 8.09 -21.52
C VAL A 74 14.20 7.78 -20.61
N ASN A 75 14.48 8.72 -19.72
CA ASN A 75 15.30 8.53 -18.53
C ASN A 75 14.41 8.70 -17.29
N VAL A 76 14.79 8.14 -16.15
CA VAL A 76 14.06 8.31 -14.88
C VAL A 76 14.90 9.06 -13.83
N GLU A 77 14.25 9.91 -13.06
CA GLU A 77 14.76 10.54 -11.84
C GLU A 77 13.83 10.14 -10.67
N MET A 78 14.41 9.60 -9.59
CA MET A 78 13.65 9.05 -8.46
C MET A 78 13.81 9.94 -7.24
N GLU A 79 12.71 10.19 -6.53
CA GLU A 79 12.75 10.75 -5.18
C GLU A 79 12.15 9.72 -4.20
N ILE A 80 13.02 9.05 -3.45
CA ILE A 80 12.64 8.03 -2.46
C ILE A 80 12.59 8.67 -1.07
N VAL A 81 11.38 8.94 -0.60
CA VAL A 81 11.12 9.59 0.69
C VAL A 81 11.15 8.56 1.82
N PRO A 82 11.84 8.82 2.96
CA PRO A 82 11.78 7.95 4.13
C PRO A 82 10.37 7.78 4.69
N TRP A 83 10.03 6.57 5.15
CA TRP A 83 8.72 6.24 5.75
C TRP A 83 8.16 7.28 6.73
N GLY A 84 8.98 7.74 7.68
CA GLY A 84 8.57 8.71 8.70
C GLY A 84 8.34 10.14 8.21
N ASP A 85 8.84 10.48 7.01
CA ASP A 85 8.69 11.80 6.39
C ASP A 85 7.59 11.82 5.31
N TRP A 86 7.07 10.66 4.91
CA TRP A 86 6.23 10.50 3.72
C TRP A 86 4.99 11.39 3.72
N ASP A 87 4.18 11.35 4.78
CA ASP A 87 2.94 12.13 4.87
C ASP A 87 3.20 13.64 4.81
N ASN A 88 4.25 14.11 5.50
CA ASN A 88 4.64 15.52 5.47
C ASN A 88 5.11 15.94 4.07
N ARG A 89 6.01 15.15 3.46
CA ARG A 89 6.59 15.46 2.15
C ARG A 89 5.53 15.40 1.03
N ARG A 90 4.67 14.40 1.04
CA ARG A 90 3.58 14.24 0.08
C ARG A 90 2.51 15.32 0.21
N SER A 91 2.13 15.67 1.44
CA SER A 91 1.25 16.82 1.69
C SER A 91 1.83 18.13 1.15
N VAL A 92 3.15 18.32 1.23
CA VAL A 92 3.82 19.46 0.55
C VAL A 92 3.72 19.34 -0.97
N ILE A 93 3.99 18.17 -1.56
CA ILE A 93 3.94 17.97 -3.03
C ILE A 93 2.55 18.32 -3.58
N THR A 94 1.48 17.71 -3.05
CA THR A 94 0.12 17.86 -3.59
C THR A 94 -0.50 19.23 -3.32
N ASN A 95 -0.14 19.91 -2.21
CA ASN A 95 -0.66 21.24 -1.90
C ASN A 95 0.17 22.40 -2.48
N SER A 96 1.44 22.19 -2.87
CA SER A 96 2.30 23.26 -3.41
C SER A 96 2.32 23.35 -4.93
N GLY A 97 1.92 22.29 -5.64
CA GLY A 97 2.07 22.20 -7.09
C GLY A 97 3.53 22.02 -7.53
N GLU A 98 4.36 21.38 -6.70
CA GLU A 98 5.70 20.95 -7.14
C GLU A 98 5.58 20.01 -8.34
N TYR A 99 6.47 20.17 -9.33
CA TYR A 99 6.44 19.33 -10.52
C TYR A 99 6.97 17.92 -10.23
N PHE A 100 6.15 16.93 -10.58
CA PHE A 100 6.50 15.51 -10.75
C PHE A 100 5.78 14.98 -11.98
N ASP A 101 6.17 13.80 -12.47
CA ASP A 101 5.45 13.09 -13.54
C ASP A 101 4.62 11.94 -12.97
N ILE A 102 5.19 11.18 -12.03
CA ILE A 102 4.55 10.04 -11.35
C ILE A 102 4.70 10.16 -9.82
N LEU A 103 3.65 9.85 -9.07
CA LEU A 103 3.61 9.83 -7.61
C LEU A 103 3.00 8.53 -7.10
N PHE A 104 3.66 7.89 -6.13
CA PHE A 104 3.08 6.79 -5.37
C PHE A 104 1.85 7.28 -4.57
N THR A 105 0.72 6.59 -4.72
CA THR A 105 -0.54 6.84 -4.02
C THR A 105 -1.20 5.54 -3.56
N ASP A 106 -2.27 5.65 -2.78
CA ASP A 106 -2.84 4.59 -1.95
C ASP A 106 -4.32 4.86 -1.63
N GLN A 107 -5.02 3.84 -1.11
CA GLN A 107 -6.46 3.85 -0.87
C GLN A 107 -6.94 4.99 0.04
N THR A 108 -6.12 5.45 0.99
CA THR A 108 -6.49 6.49 1.95
C THR A 108 -6.39 7.90 1.35
N ARG A 109 -5.69 8.07 0.23
CA ARG A 109 -5.32 9.39 -0.31
C ARG A 109 -5.73 9.60 -1.79
N TYR A 110 -5.84 8.54 -2.58
CA TYR A 110 -6.18 8.56 -4.02
C TYR A 110 -7.43 9.39 -4.33
N ASN A 111 -8.55 9.17 -3.61
CA ASN A 111 -9.80 9.91 -3.83
C ASN A 111 -9.63 11.43 -3.57
N ALA A 112 -8.83 11.82 -2.57
CA ALA A 112 -8.58 13.22 -2.25
C ALA A 112 -7.64 13.91 -3.28
N GLU A 113 -6.68 13.16 -3.82
CA GLU A 113 -5.76 13.62 -4.88
C GLU A 113 -6.42 13.70 -6.27
N ILE A 114 -7.53 12.97 -6.47
CA ILE A 114 -8.44 13.18 -7.59
C ILE A 114 -9.29 14.43 -7.35
N ALA A 115 -9.92 14.53 -6.19
CA ALA A 115 -10.82 15.65 -5.85
C ALA A 115 -10.13 17.02 -5.84
N ASN A 116 -8.84 17.10 -5.46
CA ASN A 116 -8.05 18.32 -5.52
C ASN A 116 -7.40 18.59 -6.90
N GLY A 117 -7.54 17.67 -7.86
CA GLY A 117 -7.02 17.80 -9.23
C GLY A 117 -5.53 17.50 -9.40
N SER A 118 -4.89 16.77 -8.46
CA SER A 118 -3.48 16.37 -8.59
C SER A 118 -3.26 15.31 -9.66
N LEU A 119 -4.23 14.42 -9.91
CA LEU A 119 -4.07 13.28 -10.82
C LEU A 119 -4.74 13.46 -12.19
N MET A 120 -4.10 12.94 -13.24
CA MET A 120 -4.61 12.95 -14.62
C MET A 120 -5.64 11.84 -14.85
N ASP A 121 -6.67 12.10 -15.66
CA ASP A 121 -7.55 11.05 -16.20
C ASP A 121 -6.81 10.24 -17.27
N LEU A 122 -6.56 8.96 -16.98
CA LEU A 122 -5.80 8.04 -17.83
C LEU A 122 -6.69 7.15 -18.69
N THR A 123 -8.00 7.18 -18.50
CA THR A 123 -8.97 6.19 -19.02
C THR A 123 -8.84 5.95 -20.53
N GLU A 124 -8.62 7.02 -21.31
CA GLU A 124 -8.46 6.93 -22.76
C GLU A 124 -7.03 6.61 -23.23
N MET A 125 -5.99 6.84 -22.42
CA MET A 125 -4.58 6.66 -22.84
C MET A 125 -4.00 5.32 -22.38
N LEU A 126 -4.39 4.87 -21.19
CA LEU A 126 -3.92 3.64 -20.54
C LEU A 126 -3.95 2.40 -21.47
N PRO A 127 -5.08 2.03 -22.13
CA PRO A 127 -5.11 0.87 -23.03
C PRO A 127 -4.38 1.07 -24.37
N LYS A 128 -3.84 2.28 -24.65
CA LYS A 128 -3.13 2.61 -25.90
C LYS A 128 -1.61 2.68 -25.68
N GLU A 129 -1.19 3.37 -24.62
CA GLU A 129 0.22 3.61 -24.27
C GLU A 129 0.80 2.54 -23.33
N ALA A 130 -0.05 1.75 -22.67
CA ALA A 130 0.33 0.73 -21.70
C ALA A 130 -0.50 -0.56 -21.85
N ALA A 131 -0.73 -1.00 -23.10
CA ALA A 131 -1.60 -2.12 -23.41
C ALA A 131 -1.24 -3.43 -22.67
N GLY A 132 0.05 -3.80 -22.58
CA GLY A 132 0.47 -5.05 -21.92
C GLY A 132 0.24 -5.03 -20.41
N LEU A 133 0.38 -3.86 -19.77
CA LEU A 133 -0.01 -3.62 -18.38
C LEU A 133 -1.54 -3.64 -18.21
N TYR A 134 -2.28 -3.06 -19.15
CA TYR A 134 -3.75 -3.03 -19.12
C TYR A 134 -4.36 -4.43 -19.25
N GLU A 135 -3.83 -5.27 -20.15
CA GLU A 135 -4.21 -6.67 -20.36
C GLU A 135 -3.79 -7.60 -19.21
N MET A 136 -2.75 -7.25 -18.44
CA MET A 136 -2.27 -8.03 -17.29
C MET A 136 -3.18 -7.90 -16.05
N ILE A 137 -3.85 -6.76 -15.89
CA ILE A 137 -4.62 -6.43 -14.69
C ILE A 137 -6.11 -6.80 -14.91
N PRO A 138 -6.76 -7.56 -14.00
CA PRO A 138 -8.15 -7.97 -14.14
C PRO A 138 -9.15 -6.81 -14.31
N GLU A 139 -10.25 -7.04 -15.04
CA GLU A 139 -11.29 -6.02 -15.25
C GLU A 139 -11.93 -5.54 -13.93
N ASP A 140 -12.10 -6.44 -12.96
CA ASP A 140 -12.57 -6.12 -11.61
C ASP A 140 -11.62 -5.16 -10.88
N TYR A 141 -10.32 -5.23 -11.14
CA TYR A 141 -9.32 -4.34 -10.55
C TYR A 141 -9.36 -2.97 -11.24
N TRP A 142 -9.54 -2.93 -12.57
CA TRP A 142 -9.81 -1.68 -13.28
C TRP A 142 -11.14 -1.04 -12.87
N THR A 143 -12.13 -1.85 -12.46
CA THR A 143 -13.38 -1.35 -11.87
C THR A 143 -13.17 -0.82 -10.46
N ALA A 144 -12.41 -1.53 -9.62
CA ALA A 144 -12.00 -1.07 -8.29
C ALA A 144 -11.20 0.25 -8.34
N MET A 145 -10.42 0.48 -9.40
CA MET A 145 -9.66 1.72 -9.62
C MET A 145 -10.48 2.94 -10.08
N LYS A 146 -11.76 2.77 -10.41
CA LYS A 146 -12.60 3.88 -10.91
C LYS A 146 -13.07 4.81 -9.79
N VAL A 147 -13.01 6.10 -10.08
CA VAL A 147 -13.69 7.18 -9.37
C VAL A 147 -14.42 8.01 -10.43
N ASP A 148 -15.71 8.30 -10.24
CA ASP A 148 -16.58 8.92 -11.26
C ASP A 148 -16.49 8.26 -12.66
N GLY A 149 -16.30 6.95 -12.68
CA GLY A 149 -16.16 6.13 -13.90
C GLY A 149 -14.80 6.20 -14.59
N LYS A 150 -13.83 6.95 -14.04
CA LYS A 150 -12.50 7.23 -14.63
C LYS A 150 -11.37 6.62 -13.82
N ILE A 151 -10.26 6.30 -14.49
CA ILE A 151 -9.03 5.75 -13.89
C ILE A 151 -7.98 6.87 -13.82
N TYR A 152 -7.39 7.10 -12.64
CA TYR A 152 -6.44 8.19 -12.38
C TYR A 152 -5.04 7.71 -11.97
N GLY A 153 -4.81 6.40 -11.95
CA GLY A 153 -3.52 5.79 -11.64
C GLY A 153 -3.47 4.31 -12.00
N VAL A 154 -2.27 3.75 -12.00
CA VAL A 154 -1.99 2.33 -12.23
C VAL A 154 -1.84 1.61 -10.88
N PRO A 155 -2.64 0.60 -10.54
CA PRO A 155 -2.40 -0.19 -9.34
C PRO A 155 -1.20 -1.13 -9.55
N SER A 156 -0.41 -1.35 -8.49
CA SER A 156 0.62 -2.40 -8.51
C SER A 156 -0.04 -3.74 -8.27
N TYR A 157 -0.06 -4.64 -9.26
CA TYR A 157 -0.74 -5.93 -9.14
C TYR A 157 0.09 -6.93 -8.30
N LYS A 158 -0.27 -7.12 -7.04
CA LYS A 158 0.52 -7.84 -6.01
C LYS A 158 -0.40 -8.71 -5.14
N ASP A 159 -0.09 -8.88 -3.86
CA ASP A 159 -1.08 -9.17 -2.81
C ASP A 159 -2.16 -8.04 -2.77
N SER A 160 -3.19 -8.19 -3.61
CA SER A 160 -4.20 -7.15 -3.89
C SER A 160 -5.61 -7.58 -3.49
N SER A 161 -5.79 -8.86 -3.16
CA SER A 161 -6.84 -9.37 -2.28
C SER A 161 -6.39 -9.34 -0.82
N LEU A 162 -7.35 -9.40 0.11
CA LEU A 162 -7.10 -9.53 1.54
C LEU A 162 -7.33 -10.99 1.96
N THR A 163 -6.29 -11.60 2.52
CA THR A 163 -6.32 -12.93 3.15
C THR A 163 -5.57 -12.85 4.47
N GLU A 164 -6.20 -13.25 5.57
CA GLU A 164 -5.59 -13.29 6.91
C GLU A 164 -5.08 -14.71 7.23
N TYR A 165 -4.03 -14.79 8.03
CA TYR A 165 -3.43 -16.05 8.48
C TYR A 165 -3.23 -16.07 9.99
N PHE A 166 -3.48 -17.24 10.57
CA PHE A 166 -3.01 -17.65 11.89
C PHE A 166 -1.57 -18.18 11.75
N VAL A 167 -0.60 -17.42 12.24
CA VAL A 167 0.84 -17.67 12.04
C VAL A 167 1.47 -18.19 13.33
N TRP A 168 2.23 -19.28 13.22
CA TRP A 168 2.74 -20.06 14.35
C TRP A 168 4.24 -20.34 14.25
N ASP A 169 4.86 -20.42 15.43
CA ASP A 169 6.07 -21.23 15.64
C ASP A 169 5.67 -22.72 15.74
N GLN A 170 5.94 -23.47 14.66
CA GLN A 170 5.60 -24.90 14.59
C GLN A 170 6.44 -25.74 15.57
N ASP A 171 7.67 -25.34 15.91
CA ASP A 171 8.48 -26.06 16.92
C ASP A 171 7.83 -25.95 18.31
N MET A 172 7.16 -24.84 18.60
CA MET A 172 6.37 -24.65 19.81
C MET A 172 5.02 -25.38 19.75
N ALA A 173 4.36 -25.44 18.60
CA ALA A 173 3.13 -26.22 18.42
C ALA A 173 3.38 -27.74 18.60
N ASP A 174 4.44 -28.27 17.97
CA ASP A 174 4.85 -29.68 18.06
C ASP A 174 5.17 -30.09 19.50
N LYS A 175 5.86 -29.21 20.26
CA LYS A 175 6.17 -29.41 21.68
C LYS A 175 4.93 -29.68 22.53
N TYR A 176 3.78 -29.10 22.17
CA TYR A 176 2.50 -29.30 22.84
C TYR A 176 1.54 -30.24 22.08
N SER A 177 2.01 -30.89 21.00
CA SER A 177 1.23 -31.78 20.14
C SER A 177 -0.02 -31.10 19.53
N ILE A 178 0.12 -29.83 19.16
CA ILE A 178 -0.93 -29.00 18.57
C ILE A 178 -0.86 -29.11 17.04
N ASP A 179 -1.91 -29.68 16.42
CA ASP A 179 -2.09 -29.61 14.97
C ASP A 179 -2.66 -28.23 14.60
N VAL A 180 -1.78 -27.32 14.16
CA VAL A 180 -2.15 -25.96 13.76
C VAL A 180 -3.17 -25.93 12.62
N ASN A 181 -3.20 -26.95 11.74
CA ASN A 181 -4.10 -27.01 10.60
C ASN A 181 -5.56 -27.29 11.02
N ALA A 182 -5.77 -27.79 12.23
CA ALA A 182 -7.08 -27.94 12.85
C ALA A 182 -7.56 -26.67 13.57
N ILE A 183 -6.75 -25.61 13.64
CA ILE A 183 -7.09 -24.34 14.27
C ILE A 183 -7.55 -23.34 13.20
N THR A 184 -8.85 -23.37 12.94
CA THR A 184 -9.51 -22.49 11.96
C THR A 184 -10.48 -21.48 12.60
N ASP A 185 -10.60 -21.47 13.92
CA ASP A 185 -11.51 -20.60 14.67
C ASP A 185 -10.92 -20.15 16.03
N PHE A 186 -11.57 -19.17 16.68
CA PHE A 186 -11.08 -18.60 17.93
C PHE A 186 -11.21 -19.51 19.17
N ASN A 187 -12.09 -20.52 19.16
CA ASN A 187 -12.24 -21.47 20.27
C ASN A 187 -11.10 -22.49 20.25
N SER A 188 -10.85 -23.10 19.08
CA SER A 188 -9.70 -23.99 18.86
C SER A 188 -8.38 -23.24 19.12
N LEU A 189 -8.29 -21.97 18.71
CA LEU A 189 -7.14 -21.10 19.03
C LEU A 189 -7.00 -20.86 20.55
N TYR A 190 -8.09 -20.57 21.26
CA TYR A 190 -8.07 -20.37 22.71
C TYR A 190 -7.57 -21.63 23.46
N ASP A 191 -8.04 -22.83 23.10
CA ASP A 191 -7.63 -24.08 23.77
C ASP A 191 -6.15 -24.42 23.48
N ALA A 192 -5.68 -24.18 22.26
CA ALA A 192 -4.28 -24.33 21.88
C ALA A 192 -3.35 -23.34 22.61
N LEU A 193 -3.66 -22.04 22.57
CA LEU A 193 -2.90 -21.01 23.27
C LEU A 193 -2.92 -21.21 24.80
N LYS A 194 -4.03 -21.71 25.36
CA LYS A 194 -4.11 -22.07 26.77
C LYS A 194 -3.16 -23.21 27.13
N THR A 195 -3.10 -24.24 26.29
CA THR A 195 -2.20 -25.39 26.49
C THR A 195 -0.73 -24.94 26.53
N ILE A 196 -0.33 -24.05 25.61
CA ILE A 196 1.01 -23.45 25.61
C ILE A 196 1.23 -22.57 26.86
N LYS A 197 0.25 -21.71 27.20
CA LYS A 197 0.31 -20.82 28.38
C LYS A 197 0.52 -21.59 29.68
N GLU A 198 -0.15 -22.73 29.87
CA GLU A 198 -0.01 -23.58 31.05
C GLU A 198 1.37 -24.27 31.13
N GLY A 199 2.07 -24.43 30.00
CA GLY A 199 3.41 -25.02 29.92
C GLY A 199 4.57 -24.02 29.98
N GLU A 200 4.50 -22.91 29.24
CA GLU A 200 5.55 -21.86 29.19
C GLU A 200 5.41 -20.81 30.30
N GLY A 201 4.19 -20.58 30.81
CA GLY A 201 3.86 -19.51 31.76
C GLY A 201 3.81 -18.09 31.15
N THR A 202 4.50 -17.83 30.04
CA THR A 202 4.44 -16.59 29.25
C THR A 202 3.15 -16.50 28.43
N ALA A 203 2.76 -15.30 28.00
CA ALA A 203 1.65 -15.10 27.06
C ALA A 203 2.10 -15.52 25.64
N PRO A 204 1.48 -16.54 25.00
CA PRO A 204 1.89 -16.98 23.66
C PRO A 204 1.43 -16.07 22.52
N TYR A 205 0.34 -15.31 22.70
CA TYR A 205 -0.16 -14.37 21.70
C TYR A 205 0.33 -12.96 22.03
N TYR A 206 1.16 -12.39 21.16
CA TYR A 206 1.52 -10.98 21.22
C TYR A 206 0.61 -10.15 20.32
N MET A 207 -0.14 -9.23 20.91
CA MET A 207 -0.96 -8.24 20.23
C MET A 207 -0.35 -6.85 20.42
N SER A 208 -0.26 -6.10 19.32
CA SER A 208 -0.09 -4.65 19.38
C SER A 208 -1.44 -3.96 19.61
N LYS A 209 -1.41 -2.64 19.74
CA LYS A 209 -2.59 -1.76 19.87
C LYS A 209 -3.60 -1.87 18.71
N ASN A 210 -3.23 -2.49 17.59
CA ASN A 210 -4.17 -2.80 16.51
C ASN A 210 -5.16 -3.92 16.89
N GLY A 211 -4.74 -4.83 17.78
CA GLY A 211 -5.50 -5.99 18.19
C GLY A 211 -5.99 -6.84 17.01
N ALA A 212 -7.19 -7.42 17.15
CA ALA A 212 -7.85 -8.19 16.11
C ALA A 212 -8.74 -7.34 15.18
N ASN A 213 -8.28 -6.15 14.75
CA ASN A 213 -9.04 -5.31 13.83
C ASN A 213 -9.29 -5.97 12.45
N PHE A 214 -8.48 -6.96 12.08
CA PHE A 214 -8.69 -7.80 10.90
C PHE A 214 -10.08 -8.47 10.86
N LEU A 215 -10.73 -8.71 12.00
CA LEU A 215 -12.10 -9.24 12.07
C LEU A 215 -13.12 -8.35 11.34
N VAL A 216 -12.90 -7.02 11.35
CA VAL A 216 -13.72 -6.08 10.58
C VAL A 216 -13.26 -6.06 9.12
N ASN A 217 -11.94 -5.99 8.87
CA ASN A 217 -11.38 -5.85 7.52
C ASN A 217 -11.66 -7.06 6.61
N LEU A 218 -11.79 -8.27 7.18
CA LEU A 218 -12.21 -9.50 6.49
C LEU A 218 -13.72 -9.54 6.20
N GLY A 219 -14.54 -8.97 7.08
CA GLY A 219 -16.00 -9.08 7.00
C GLY A 219 -16.65 -8.00 6.14
N PHE A 220 -16.07 -6.80 6.09
CA PHE A 220 -16.77 -5.59 5.65
C PHE A 220 -15.94 -4.73 4.68
N ASP A 221 -16.62 -4.24 3.63
CA ASP A 221 -16.16 -3.13 2.81
C ASP A 221 -16.39 -1.82 3.57
N ASP A 222 -15.41 -0.90 3.55
CA ASP A 222 -15.47 0.41 4.23
C ASP A 222 -16.07 1.54 3.36
N LEU A 223 -16.60 1.21 2.18
CA LEU A 223 -17.14 2.14 1.18
C LEU A 223 -16.07 3.11 0.62
N SER A 224 -14.79 2.81 0.84
CA SER A 224 -13.66 3.75 0.71
C SER A 224 -13.79 5.02 1.57
N ALA A 225 -14.59 4.99 2.63
CA ALA A 225 -14.81 6.11 3.56
C ALA A 225 -13.68 6.27 4.60
N SER A 226 -12.79 5.28 4.70
CA SER A 226 -11.73 5.17 5.72
C SER A 226 -12.26 5.28 7.15
N LEU A 227 -13.48 4.82 7.43
CA LEU A 227 -14.15 4.89 8.74
C LEU A 227 -14.63 3.48 9.18
N PRO A 228 -13.87 2.73 9.99
CA PRO A 228 -14.19 1.32 10.29
C PRO A 228 -15.48 1.05 11.10
N VAL A 229 -16.20 2.09 11.53
CA VAL A 229 -17.55 2.00 12.12
C VAL A 229 -18.66 2.14 11.08
N LEU A 230 -18.32 2.18 9.78
CA LEU A 230 -19.24 2.26 8.66
C LEU A 230 -18.85 1.17 7.65
N GLY A 231 -19.74 0.23 7.38
CA GLY A 231 -19.44 -0.82 6.41
C GLY A 231 -20.65 -1.61 5.91
N VAL A 232 -20.40 -2.44 4.89
CA VAL A 232 -21.34 -3.41 4.32
C VAL A 232 -20.63 -4.76 4.28
N LYS A 233 -21.28 -5.87 4.70
CA LYS A 233 -20.65 -7.20 4.61
C LYS A 233 -20.34 -7.53 3.15
N TYR A 234 -19.14 -8.04 2.84
CA TYR A 234 -18.67 -8.19 1.45
C TYR A 234 -19.62 -8.98 0.53
N THR A 235 -20.41 -9.89 1.08
CA THR A 235 -21.37 -10.76 0.38
C THR A 235 -22.84 -10.42 0.63
N ASP A 236 -23.15 -9.27 1.27
CA ASP A 236 -24.55 -8.85 1.51
C ASP A 236 -25.16 -8.20 0.27
N GLU A 237 -25.87 -8.99 -0.54
CA GLU A 237 -26.61 -8.53 -1.72
C GLU A 237 -27.72 -7.49 -1.43
N SER A 238 -28.16 -7.32 -0.16
CA SER A 238 -29.05 -6.20 0.18
C SER A 238 -28.32 -4.84 0.18
N LYS A 239 -26.99 -4.89 0.40
CA LYS A 239 -26.07 -3.77 0.52
C LYS A 239 -26.46 -2.83 1.66
N THR A 240 -26.69 -3.40 2.84
CA THR A 240 -27.14 -2.70 4.04
C THR A 240 -25.95 -2.10 4.81
N VAL A 241 -25.95 -0.78 4.97
CA VAL A 241 -24.90 -0.07 5.75
C VAL A 241 -25.14 -0.23 7.24
N VAL A 242 -24.15 -0.81 7.92
CA VAL A 242 -24.16 -1.15 9.36
C VAL A 242 -22.91 -0.61 10.08
N ASN A 243 -22.85 -0.80 11.40
CA ASN A 243 -21.66 -0.60 12.24
C ASN A 243 -20.94 -1.96 12.40
N PRO A 244 -19.77 -2.19 11.78
CA PRO A 244 -19.05 -3.46 11.90
C PRO A 244 -18.65 -3.83 13.33
N LEU A 245 -18.51 -2.86 14.24
CA LEU A 245 -18.17 -3.14 15.64
C LEU A 245 -19.35 -3.71 16.46
N ALA A 246 -20.58 -3.57 15.96
CA ALA A 246 -21.79 -4.08 16.58
C ALA A 246 -22.27 -5.41 15.97
N ASP A 247 -21.52 -5.97 15.02
CA ASP A 247 -21.85 -7.23 14.39
C ASP A 247 -21.59 -8.42 15.33
N GLU A 248 -22.52 -9.39 15.34
CA GLU A 248 -22.47 -10.51 16.28
C GLU A 248 -21.29 -11.46 16.00
N ASP A 249 -20.88 -11.64 14.74
CA ASP A 249 -19.74 -12.50 14.39
C ASP A 249 -18.43 -11.85 14.86
N VAL A 250 -18.31 -10.53 14.77
CA VAL A 250 -17.17 -9.74 15.28
C VAL A 250 -17.15 -9.77 16.81
N LEU A 251 -18.29 -9.48 17.45
CA LEU A 251 -18.39 -9.44 18.92
C LEU A 251 -18.17 -10.81 19.57
N ALA A 252 -18.66 -11.91 18.97
CA ALA A 252 -18.45 -13.26 19.50
C ALA A 252 -16.98 -13.69 19.48
N ASN A 253 -16.21 -13.29 18.46
CA ASN A 253 -14.75 -13.50 18.44
C ASN A 253 -14.04 -12.60 19.45
N LEU A 254 -14.50 -11.34 19.62
CA LEU A 254 -13.97 -10.43 20.64
C LEU A 254 -14.26 -10.88 22.08
N ASP A 255 -15.38 -11.56 22.35
CA ASP A 255 -15.65 -12.18 23.66
C ASP A 255 -14.55 -13.21 24.02
N ILE A 256 -14.07 -13.96 23.03
CA ILE A 256 -12.98 -14.94 23.20
C ILE A 256 -11.63 -14.23 23.38
N ILE A 257 -11.36 -13.16 22.63
CA ILE A 257 -10.14 -12.33 22.81
C ILE A 257 -10.13 -11.68 24.20
N HIS A 258 -11.25 -11.14 24.67
CA HIS A 258 -11.39 -10.59 26.02
C HIS A 258 -11.18 -11.66 27.11
N LYS A 259 -11.60 -12.91 26.86
CA LYS A 259 -11.28 -14.06 27.72
C LYS A 259 -9.78 -14.38 27.70
N MET A 260 -9.14 -14.47 26.52
CA MET A 260 -7.69 -14.66 26.37
C MET A 260 -6.89 -13.58 27.11
N TYR A 261 -7.34 -12.32 27.07
CA TYR A 261 -6.71 -11.20 27.77
C TYR A 261 -6.83 -11.35 29.28
N LYS A 262 -8.04 -11.62 29.80
CA LYS A 262 -8.28 -11.84 31.24
C LYS A 262 -7.55 -13.06 31.81
N GLU A 263 -7.33 -14.11 31.01
CA GLU A 263 -6.56 -15.31 31.38
C GLU A 263 -5.04 -15.16 31.12
N GLY A 264 -4.58 -14.03 30.57
CA GLY A 264 -3.16 -13.74 30.34
C GLY A 264 -2.50 -14.56 29.23
N LEU A 265 -3.29 -15.01 28.25
CA LEU A 265 -2.81 -15.59 26.99
C LEU A 265 -2.31 -14.50 26.03
N ILE A 266 -2.86 -13.29 26.17
CA ILE A 266 -2.42 -12.06 25.50
C ILE A 266 -1.54 -11.24 26.46
N ASN A 267 -0.62 -10.45 25.92
CA ASN A 267 0.21 -9.50 26.68
C ASN A 267 -0.63 -8.35 27.27
N GLY A 268 -0.47 -8.09 28.58
CA GLY A 268 -1.25 -7.08 29.31
C GLY A 268 -0.91 -5.61 29.00
N ASP A 269 0.02 -5.35 28.09
CA ASP A 269 0.34 -4.04 27.52
C ASP A 269 -0.21 -3.85 26.08
N ALA A 270 -0.95 -4.83 25.55
CA ALA A 270 -1.46 -4.80 24.17
C ALA A 270 -2.17 -3.49 23.75
N PRO A 271 -3.01 -2.82 24.56
CA PRO A 271 -3.66 -1.55 24.17
C PRO A 271 -2.71 -0.39 23.82
N THR A 272 -1.44 -0.47 24.25
CA THR A 272 -0.41 0.55 24.03
C THR A 272 0.85 0.03 23.34
N ALA A 273 0.98 -1.30 23.17
CA ALA A 273 2.11 -1.93 22.50
C ALA A 273 2.16 -1.57 21.00
N ASP A 274 3.33 -1.20 20.51
CA ASP A 274 3.60 -1.11 19.07
C ASP A 274 3.83 -2.50 18.47
N ASP A 275 3.50 -2.69 17.18
CA ASP A 275 3.90 -3.92 16.48
C ASP A 275 5.42 -3.99 16.37
N SER A 276 6.00 -5.19 16.51
CA SER A 276 7.44 -5.37 16.44
C SER A 276 7.87 -6.76 15.99
N ASN A 277 8.84 -6.76 15.07
CA ASN A 277 9.52 -7.95 14.57
C ASN A 277 10.44 -8.52 15.66
N LYS A 278 9.89 -9.49 16.42
CA LYS A 278 10.47 -10.18 17.58
C LYS A 278 9.84 -11.57 17.70
N TYR A 279 10.42 -12.45 18.49
CA TYR A 279 9.83 -13.77 18.73
C TYR A 279 8.38 -13.68 19.23
N ARG A 280 7.48 -14.38 18.54
CA ARG A 280 6.05 -14.51 18.82
C ARG A 280 5.68 -15.98 18.58
N THR A 281 5.15 -16.67 19.59
CA THR A 281 4.69 -18.06 19.43
C THR A 281 3.49 -18.14 18.50
N PHE A 282 2.57 -17.18 18.64
CA PHE A 282 1.42 -17.00 17.76
C PHE A 282 1.18 -15.51 17.48
N PHE A 283 0.76 -15.21 16.25
CA PHE A 283 0.26 -13.91 15.81
C PHE A 283 -0.63 -14.08 14.58
N THR A 284 -1.33 -13.01 14.17
CA THR A 284 -2.04 -12.99 12.89
C THR A 284 -1.34 -12.06 11.90
N ALA A 285 -1.49 -12.34 10.61
CA ALA A 285 -0.95 -11.50 9.54
C ALA A 285 -1.77 -11.60 8.25
N GLN A 286 -1.97 -10.45 7.60
CA GLN A 286 -2.49 -10.38 6.24
C GLN A 286 -1.38 -10.67 5.22
N GLY A 287 -1.63 -11.54 4.24
CA GLY A 287 -0.68 -11.83 3.15
C GLY A 287 -0.96 -13.12 2.38
N TRP A 288 0.02 -14.02 2.37
CA TRP A 288 0.00 -15.34 1.73
C TRP A 288 0.80 -16.34 2.60
N SER A 289 0.52 -17.65 2.55
CA SER A 289 1.14 -18.62 3.47
C SER A 289 2.65 -18.74 3.28
N GLY A 290 3.13 -18.61 2.05
CA GLY A 290 4.57 -18.56 1.73
C GLY A 290 5.33 -17.45 2.45
N ALA A 291 4.65 -16.37 2.87
CA ALA A 291 5.25 -15.30 3.66
C ALA A 291 5.75 -15.79 5.03
N ALA A 292 5.21 -16.89 5.57
CA ALA A 292 5.73 -17.53 6.78
C ALA A 292 7.23 -17.85 6.65
N THR A 293 7.62 -18.45 5.53
CA THR A 293 9.01 -18.83 5.23
C THR A 293 9.85 -17.64 4.76
N THR A 294 9.30 -16.77 3.89
CA THR A 294 10.10 -15.73 3.21
C THR A 294 10.23 -14.43 3.99
N THR A 295 9.28 -14.13 4.89
CA THR A 295 9.14 -12.81 5.51
C THR A 295 8.87 -12.88 7.02
N TRP A 296 7.75 -13.46 7.44
CA TRP A 296 7.27 -13.41 8.81
C TRP A 296 8.14 -14.22 9.78
N GLY A 297 8.53 -15.43 9.41
CA GLY A 297 9.44 -16.27 10.21
C GLY A 297 10.80 -15.60 10.43
N PRO A 298 11.54 -15.26 9.35
CA PRO A 298 12.81 -14.56 9.45
C PRO A 298 12.76 -13.26 10.26
N ASN A 299 11.73 -12.42 10.05
CA ASN A 299 11.57 -11.16 10.78
C ASN A 299 11.33 -11.36 12.29
N ASN A 300 10.62 -12.42 12.68
CA ASN A 300 10.34 -12.71 14.08
C ASN A 300 11.38 -13.67 14.73
N GLY A 301 12.36 -14.17 13.97
CA GLY A 301 13.37 -15.13 14.44
C GLY A 301 12.83 -16.55 14.62
N ILE A 302 11.77 -16.91 13.89
CA ILE A 302 11.11 -18.22 13.93
C ILE A 302 11.62 -19.02 12.73
N ASN A 303 12.36 -20.10 12.97
CA ASN A 303 12.94 -20.92 11.90
C ASN A 303 11.91 -21.83 11.23
N ASN A 304 11.01 -22.43 12.02
CA ASN A 304 9.95 -23.32 11.56
C ASN A 304 8.60 -22.58 11.64
N CYS A 305 8.45 -21.57 10.79
CA CYS A 305 7.30 -20.68 10.76
C CYS A 305 6.24 -21.21 9.78
N VAL A 306 4.99 -21.30 10.21
CA VAL A 306 3.86 -21.78 9.39
C VAL A 306 2.66 -20.83 9.49
N ALA A 307 1.84 -20.80 8.44
CA ALA A 307 0.68 -19.91 8.36
C ALA A 307 -0.55 -20.68 7.86
N VAL A 308 -1.61 -20.68 8.69
CA VAL A 308 -2.89 -21.34 8.42
C VAL A 308 -3.91 -20.26 8.05
N LYS A 309 -4.55 -20.36 6.89
CA LYS A 309 -5.50 -19.34 6.40
C LYS A 309 -6.70 -19.23 7.34
N TYR A 310 -7.07 -18.00 7.70
CA TYR A 310 -8.24 -17.67 8.49
C TYR A 310 -9.25 -16.86 7.67
N GLY A 311 -10.49 -17.35 7.60
CA GLY A 311 -11.56 -16.73 6.81
C GLY A 311 -11.42 -16.89 5.29
N ASP A 312 -12.33 -16.28 4.56
CA ASP A 312 -12.31 -16.22 3.09
C ASP A 312 -11.34 -15.16 2.58
N THR A 313 -10.91 -15.30 1.32
CA THR A 313 -10.14 -14.24 0.63
C THR A 313 -11.13 -13.28 -0.03
N VAL A 314 -10.95 -11.98 0.17
CA VAL A 314 -11.86 -10.92 -0.31
C VAL A 314 -11.13 -9.87 -1.14
N VAL A 315 -11.81 -9.22 -2.07
CA VAL A 315 -11.25 -8.12 -2.87
C VAL A 315 -12.22 -6.93 -2.95
N SER A 316 -11.69 -5.73 -2.74
CA SER A 316 -12.45 -4.48 -2.71
C SER A 316 -11.65 -3.33 -3.30
N ASN A 317 -12.29 -2.16 -3.39
CA ASN A 317 -11.59 -0.91 -3.74
C ASN A 317 -10.38 -0.70 -2.82
N THR A 318 -10.56 -0.90 -1.53
CA THR A 318 -9.57 -0.63 -0.49
C THR A 318 -8.40 -1.60 -0.54
N THR A 319 -8.59 -2.85 -0.97
CA THR A 319 -7.48 -3.81 -1.17
C THR A 319 -6.71 -3.57 -2.48
N VAL A 320 -7.41 -3.37 -3.60
CA VAL A 320 -6.78 -3.11 -4.91
C VAL A 320 -5.99 -1.80 -4.91
N ARG A 321 -6.52 -0.76 -4.25
CA ARG A 321 -5.89 0.56 -4.15
C ARG A 321 -4.74 0.63 -3.14
N GLY A 322 -4.34 -0.48 -2.50
CA GLY A 322 -3.24 -0.54 -1.53
C GLY A 322 -1.86 -0.11 -2.07
N SER A 323 -1.70 -0.04 -3.39
CA SER A 323 -0.52 0.56 -4.03
C SER A 323 -0.87 1.04 -5.44
N ILE A 324 -0.69 2.34 -5.71
CA ILE A 324 -1.02 2.99 -6.98
C ILE A 324 0.13 3.89 -7.41
N ASN A 325 0.34 4.02 -8.72
CA ASN A 325 1.15 5.08 -9.33
C ASN A 325 0.23 6.03 -10.09
N GLY A 326 0.00 7.21 -9.51
CA GLY A 326 -0.77 8.29 -10.12
C GLY A 326 0.13 9.16 -11.01
N ILE A 327 -0.39 9.60 -12.15
CA ILE A 327 0.32 10.51 -13.06
C ILE A 327 -0.16 11.94 -12.77
N TYR A 328 0.77 12.89 -12.67
CA TYR A 328 0.44 14.29 -12.37
C TYR A 328 -0.46 14.90 -13.44
N SER A 329 -1.50 15.64 -13.05
CA SER A 329 -2.38 16.39 -13.97
C SER A 329 -1.62 17.43 -14.80
N GLY A 330 -0.46 17.91 -14.33
CA GLY A 330 0.47 18.76 -15.05
C GLY A 330 1.64 18.05 -15.73
N CYS A 331 1.66 16.71 -15.80
CA CYS A 331 2.71 15.95 -16.49
C CYS A 331 2.79 16.33 -17.98
N LYS A 332 4.01 16.59 -18.47
CA LYS A 332 4.24 17.09 -19.84
C LYS A 332 4.25 15.99 -20.91
N ASN A 333 4.53 14.75 -20.52
CA ASN A 333 4.68 13.60 -21.42
C ASN A 333 3.98 12.37 -20.79
N PRO A 334 2.67 12.44 -20.50
CA PRO A 334 1.98 11.38 -19.76
C PRO A 334 1.92 10.04 -20.52
N GLU A 335 2.03 10.07 -21.85
CA GLU A 335 2.25 8.87 -22.67
C GLU A 335 3.60 8.21 -22.37
N LYS A 336 4.66 8.99 -22.10
CA LYS A 336 5.95 8.46 -21.64
C LYS A 336 5.91 7.92 -20.22
N ALA A 337 5.14 8.55 -19.33
CA ALA A 337 4.89 8.00 -18.00
C ALA A 337 4.14 6.65 -18.05
N LEU A 338 3.13 6.52 -18.92
CA LEU A 338 2.43 5.25 -19.15
C LEU A 338 3.33 4.18 -19.79
N GLN A 339 4.13 4.54 -20.80
CA GLN A 339 5.10 3.63 -21.43
C GLN A 339 6.16 3.12 -20.43
N LEU A 340 6.62 3.98 -19.50
CA LEU A 340 7.51 3.58 -18.40
C LEU A 340 6.81 2.59 -17.44
N LEU A 341 5.61 2.93 -16.97
CA LEU A 341 4.83 2.06 -16.07
C LEU A 341 4.51 0.71 -16.74
N ASN A 342 4.26 0.68 -18.05
CA ASN A 342 4.14 -0.56 -18.80
C ASN A 342 5.40 -1.41 -18.69
N LEU A 343 6.58 -0.86 -19.05
CA LEU A 343 7.84 -1.61 -18.97
C LEU A 343 8.16 -2.11 -17.55
N VAL A 344 7.93 -1.30 -16.50
CA VAL A 344 8.15 -1.72 -15.10
C VAL A 344 7.32 -2.94 -14.72
N ASN A 345 6.14 -3.13 -15.34
CA ASN A 345 5.27 -4.27 -15.09
C ASN A 345 5.48 -5.44 -16.07
N THR A 346 6.00 -5.22 -17.28
CA THR A 346 6.05 -6.24 -18.35
C THR A 346 7.46 -6.65 -18.83
N ASP A 347 8.52 -5.92 -18.48
CA ASP A 347 9.92 -6.24 -18.84
C ASP A 347 10.67 -6.62 -17.55
N SER A 348 10.99 -7.92 -17.38
CA SER A 348 11.55 -8.42 -16.11
C SER A 348 12.90 -7.79 -15.77
N LYS A 349 13.72 -7.41 -16.75
CA LYS A 349 14.98 -6.68 -16.46
C LYS A 349 14.71 -5.30 -15.87
N VAL A 350 13.72 -4.57 -16.38
CA VAL A 350 13.30 -3.29 -15.76
C VAL A 350 12.74 -3.56 -14.36
N ARG A 351 11.90 -4.59 -14.20
CA ARG A 351 11.30 -4.93 -12.91
C ARG A 351 12.33 -5.29 -11.85
N ASP A 352 13.34 -6.10 -12.20
CA ASP A 352 14.43 -6.55 -11.34
C ASP A 352 15.36 -5.39 -10.95
N LEU A 353 15.72 -4.52 -11.89
CA LEU A 353 16.50 -3.31 -11.56
C LEU A 353 15.73 -2.42 -10.57
N PHE A 354 14.41 -2.27 -10.69
CA PHE A 354 13.61 -1.56 -9.69
C PHE A 354 13.49 -2.30 -8.35
N TYR A 355 13.39 -3.64 -8.35
CA TYR A 355 13.12 -4.45 -7.14
C TYR A 355 14.37 -4.81 -6.33
N TYR A 356 15.43 -5.26 -7.00
CA TYR A 356 16.66 -5.76 -6.41
C TYR A 356 17.78 -4.72 -6.35
N GLY A 357 17.85 -3.80 -7.32
CA GLY A 357 18.82 -2.71 -7.36
C GLY A 357 19.82 -2.82 -8.52
N VAL A 358 21.11 -2.79 -8.22
CA VAL A 358 22.21 -2.77 -9.19
C VAL A 358 22.72 -4.18 -9.49
N GLU A 359 22.69 -4.58 -10.77
CA GLU A 359 23.26 -5.85 -11.26
C GLU A 359 24.78 -5.85 -11.02
N GLY A 360 25.30 -6.91 -10.39
CA GLY A 360 26.70 -7.02 -9.96
C GLY A 360 27.07 -6.26 -8.67
N SER A 361 26.09 -5.75 -7.92
CA SER A 361 26.33 -5.13 -6.59
C SER A 361 25.27 -5.49 -5.56
N ASP A 362 23.98 -5.38 -5.91
CA ASP A 362 22.87 -5.76 -5.03
C ASP A 362 22.34 -7.17 -5.34
N PHE A 363 22.47 -7.59 -6.61
CA PHE A 363 22.10 -8.92 -7.08
C PHE A 363 22.93 -9.34 -8.31
N GLU A 364 22.89 -10.63 -8.65
CA GLU A 364 23.42 -11.19 -9.90
C GLU A 364 22.43 -12.23 -10.47
N TYR A 365 22.44 -12.45 -11.78
CA TYR A 365 21.71 -13.55 -12.40
C TYR A 365 22.52 -14.86 -12.37
N THR A 366 21.85 -15.98 -12.15
CA THR A 366 22.43 -17.33 -12.24
C THR A 366 22.40 -17.87 -13.68
N ASP A 367 23.18 -18.94 -13.95
CA ASP A 367 23.20 -19.62 -15.25
C ASP A 367 21.82 -20.15 -15.70
N ASP A 368 20.91 -20.45 -14.76
CA ASP A 368 19.52 -20.87 -15.02
C ASP A 368 18.51 -19.71 -15.05
N GLY A 369 18.97 -18.46 -14.94
CA GLY A 369 18.14 -17.25 -15.08
C GLY A 369 17.38 -16.83 -13.82
N LYS A 370 17.73 -17.36 -12.65
CA LYS A 370 17.25 -16.89 -11.34
C LYS A 370 18.12 -15.75 -10.80
N VAL A 371 17.71 -15.15 -9.69
CA VAL A 371 18.47 -14.10 -8.99
C VAL A 371 19.17 -14.63 -7.73
N ASN A 372 20.48 -14.39 -7.61
CA ASN A 372 21.18 -14.38 -6.33
C ASN A 372 21.15 -12.95 -5.78
N ARG A 373 20.58 -12.73 -4.59
CA ARG A 373 20.76 -11.45 -3.88
C ARG A 373 22.12 -11.40 -3.21
N LEU A 374 22.88 -10.34 -3.50
CA LEU A 374 24.16 -10.03 -2.86
C LEU A 374 23.95 -9.18 -1.59
N THR A 375 22.87 -8.38 -1.54
CA THR A 375 22.42 -7.68 -0.33
C THR A 375 20.90 -7.43 -0.29
N THR A 376 20.41 -7.07 0.90
CA THR A 376 19.06 -6.56 1.17
C THR A 376 18.99 -5.03 1.26
N ASP A 377 20.12 -4.31 1.19
CA ASP A 377 20.27 -2.86 1.40
C ASP A 377 19.66 -1.95 0.29
N TRP A 378 18.59 -2.39 -0.38
CA TRP A 378 17.92 -1.59 -1.42
C TRP A 378 16.94 -0.57 -0.81
N GLY A 379 17.01 0.68 -1.27
CA GLY A 379 16.27 1.80 -0.69
C GLY A 379 14.81 1.91 -1.14
N MET A 380 14.49 1.47 -2.37
CA MET A 380 13.17 1.64 -2.97
C MET A 380 12.19 0.57 -2.48
N ALA A 381 10.98 0.96 -2.10
CA ALA A 381 9.96 0.01 -1.64
C ALA A 381 9.36 -0.76 -2.83
N GLY A 382 9.73 -2.03 -2.97
CA GLY A 382 9.36 -2.87 -4.12
C GLY A 382 7.86 -2.89 -4.47
N TYR A 383 6.97 -2.78 -3.47
CA TYR A 383 5.51 -2.79 -3.66
C TYR A 383 4.94 -1.51 -4.29
N THR A 384 5.70 -0.41 -4.28
CA THR A 384 5.26 0.92 -4.79
C THR A 384 5.46 1.10 -6.29
N GLN A 385 6.08 0.12 -6.96
CA GLN A 385 6.64 0.26 -8.31
C GLN A 385 5.77 -0.38 -9.39
N GLY A 386 5.27 -1.59 -9.11
CA GLY A 386 4.62 -2.46 -10.07
C GLY A 386 4.55 -3.91 -9.58
N THR A 387 4.01 -4.78 -10.42
CA THR A 387 3.63 -6.16 -10.08
C THR A 387 4.75 -7.01 -9.48
N PHE A 388 4.41 -7.94 -8.59
CA PHE A 388 5.36 -8.97 -8.14
C PHE A 388 5.45 -10.16 -9.10
N PHE A 389 4.45 -10.39 -9.96
CA PHE A 389 4.40 -11.55 -10.87
C PHE A 389 5.44 -11.50 -12.01
N ASN A 390 6.17 -10.39 -12.17
CA ASN A 390 7.24 -10.20 -13.16
C ASN A 390 8.61 -9.95 -12.51
N VAL A 391 8.74 -10.17 -11.18
CA VAL A 391 10.04 -10.17 -10.48
C VAL A 391 10.69 -11.55 -10.66
N THR A 392 11.96 -11.60 -11.05
CA THR A 392 12.65 -12.88 -11.27
C THR A 392 12.88 -13.63 -9.95
N GLN A 393 12.45 -14.89 -9.87
CA GLN A 393 12.57 -15.72 -8.66
C GLN A 393 14.02 -15.81 -8.15
N GLN A 394 14.21 -15.82 -6.82
CA GLN A 394 15.53 -16.01 -6.24
C GLN A 394 15.99 -17.48 -6.30
N ALA A 395 17.30 -17.70 -6.42
CA ALA A 395 17.88 -19.05 -6.46
C ALA A 395 17.70 -19.84 -5.15
N ILE A 396 17.52 -19.14 -4.02
CA ILE A 396 17.25 -19.72 -2.70
C ILE A 396 15.79 -20.17 -2.50
N GLU A 397 14.86 -19.74 -3.37
CA GLU A 397 13.43 -20.01 -3.22
C GLU A 397 13.08 -21.40 -3.81
N THR A 398 12.59 -22.28 -2.94
CA THR A 398 12.19 -23.66 -3.30
C THR A 398 10.80 -23.75 -3.94
N PHE A 399 10.01 -22.68 -3.87
CA PHE A 399 8.71 -22.51 -4.49
C PHE A 399 8.54 -21.05 -4.94
N ASN A 400 7.64 -20.77 -5.89
CA ASN A 400 7.31 -19.41 -6.29
C ASN A 400 6.12 -18.90 -5.47
N GLN A 401 6.38 -18.03 -4.48
CA GLN A 401 5.33 -17.46 -3.64
C GLN A 401 4.34 -16.58 -4.42
N TRP A 402 4.72 -16.07 -5.59
CA TRP A 402 3.85 -15.24 -6.41
C TRP A 402 2.78 -16.05 -7.15
N ASP A 403 2.96 -17.36 -7.33
CA ASP A 403 1.89 -18.23 -7.86
C ASP A 403 0.75 -18.38 -6.82
N GLU A 404 1.08 -18.51 -5.52
CA GLU A 404 0.09 -18.50 -4.44
C GLU A 404 -0.66 -17.15 -4.38
N VAL A 405 0.07 -16.03 -4.40
CA VAL A 405 -0.54 -14.69 -4.38
C VAL A 405 -1.46 -14.48 -5.58
N LYS A 406 -1.12 -15.04 -6.74
CA LYS A 406 -1.97 -15.03 -7.93
C LYS A 406 -3.23 -15.88 -7.72
N GLU A 407 -3.10 -17.10 -7.22
CA GLU A 407 -4.25 -17.98 -6.92
C GLU A 407 -5.21 -17.35 -5.89
N LEU A 408 -4.67 -16.68 -4.86
CA LEU A 408 -5.47 -15.92 -3.88
C LEU A 408 -6.24 -14.76 -4.53
N ASN A 409 -5.61 -14.02 -5.45
CA ASN A 409 -6.28 -12.95 -6.20
C ASN A 409 -7.36 -13.47 -7.17
N GLU A 410 -7.08 -14.56 -7.89
CA GLU A 410 -8.00 -15.14 -8.88
C GLU A 410 -9.22 -15.84 -8.23
N ASN A 411 -9.09 -16.28 -6.97
CA ASN A 411 -10.18 -16.87 -6.18
C ASN A 411 -10.74 -15.92 -5.09
N ALA A 412 -10.42 -14.63 -5.15
CA ALA A 412 -10.93 -13.65 -4.19
C ALA A 412 -12.42 -13.39 -4.38
N THR A 413 -13.19 -13.37 -3.29
CA THR A 413 -14.61 -12.99 -3.33
C THR A 413 -14.71 -11.46 -3.53
N PRO A 414 -15.29 -10.97 -4.64
CA PRO A 414 -15.43 -9.54 -4.85
C PRO A 414 -16.52 -8.96 -3.94
N SER A 415 -16.25 -7.75 -3.44
CA SER A 415 -17.23 -6.95 -2.72
C SER A 415 -18.49 -6.70 -3.55
N VAL A 416 -19.67 -6.83 -2.95
CA VAL A 416 -20.94 -6.30 -3.48
C VAL A 416 -20.91 -4.78 -3.74
N LEU A 417 -19.90 -4.07 -3.22
CA LEU A 417 -19.63 -2.65 -3.46
C LEU A 417 -18.39 -2.38 -4.35
N LEU A 418 -17.87 -3.37 -5.08
CA LEU A 418 -16.70 -3.15 -5.96
C LEU A 418 -16.97 -2.03 -6.98
N GLY A 419 -16.09 -1.03 -7.04
CA GLY A 419 -16.24 0.19 -7.84
C GLY A 419 -17.10 1.31 -7.21
N PHE A 420 -17.83 1.06 -6.12
CA PHE A 420 -18.60 2.09 -5.39
C PHE A 420 -17.67 2.97 -4.54
N ASN A 421 -17.87 4.29 -4.56
CA ASN A 421 -17.15 5.24 -3.73
C ASN A 421 -18.17 6.11 -2.99
N LEU A 422 -18.02 6.30 -1.68
CA LEU A 422 -18.85 7.25 -0.93
C LEU A 422 -18.44 8.70 -1.25
N ASP A 423 -19.38 9.52 -1.73
CA ASP A 423 -19.23 10.98 -1.77
C ASP A 423 -19.39 11.53 -0.34
N THR A 424 -18.25 11.83 0.27
CA THR A 424 -18.11 12.33 1.64
C THR A 424 -18.38 13.83 1.79
N SER A 425 -18.50 14.59 0.69
CA SER A 425 -18.47 16.08 0.69
C SER A 425 -19.59 16.76 1.51
N LYS A 426 -20.63 16.01 1.90
CA LYS A 426 -21.79 16.49 2.66
C LYS A 426 -21.80 16.04 4.13
N ILE A 427 -20.83 15.22 4.53
CA ILE A 427 -20.77 14.50 5.81
C ILE A 427 -19.35 14.51 6.43
N GLU A 428 -18.45 15.36 5.94
CA GLU A 428 -17.05 15.44 6.38
C GLU A 428 -16.89 15.72 7.89
N THR A 429 -17.80 16.52 8.47
CA THR A 429 -17.77 16.88 9.89
C THR A 429 -18.17 15.69 10.76
N GLU A 430 -19.24 14.99 10.39
CA GLU A 430 -19.74 13.79 11.05
C GLU A 430 -18.72 12.65 10.94
N LEU A 431 -18.12 12.46 9.75
CA LEU A 431 -17.04 11.49 9.52
C LEU A 431 -15.84 11.75 10.45
N ALA A 432 -15.40 13.01 10.58
CA ALA A 432 -14.31 13.38 11.48
C ALA A 432 -14.65 13.13 12.96
N ASN A 433 -15.87 13.49 13.39
CA ASN A 433 -16.33 13.24 14.76
C ASN A 433 -16.40 11.73 15.07
N CYS A 434 -16.96 10.93 14.16
CA CYS A 434 -17.10 9.48 14.33
C CYS A 434 -15.74 8.77 14.31
N ARG A 435 -14.78 9.25 13.49
CA ARG A 435 -13.39 8.78 13.51
C ARG A 435 -12.73 9.01 14.87
N ALA A 436 -12.91 10.19 15.47
CA ALA A 436 -12.37 10.48 16.80
C ALA A 436 -12.98 9.60 17.91
N VAL A 437 -14.26 9.23 17.80
CA VAL A 437 -14.91 8.26 18.71
C VAL A 437 -14.33 6.86 18.52
N TYR A 438 -14.09 6.43 17.28
CA TYR A 438 -13.44 5.15 16.98
C TYR A 438 -12.00 5.10 17.55
N GLU A 439 -11.16 6.06 17.19
CA GLU A 439 -9.73 6.11 17.59
C GLU A 439 -9.55 6.13 19.12
N LYS A 440 -10.47 6.77 19.85
CA LYS A 440 -10.51 6.81 21.32
C LYS A 440 -10.63 5.43 21.99
N TYR A 441 -11.24 4.45 21.32
CA TYR A 441 -11.58 3.15 21.90
C TYR A 441 -10.98 1.94 21.17
N TYR A 442 -10.46 2.11 19.96
CA TYR A 442 -10.14 0.99 19.07
C TYR A 442 -9.16 -0.04 19.69
N SER A 443 -8.10 0.40 20.37
CA SER A 443 -7.10 -0.52 20.90
C SER A 443 -7.60 -1.31 22.10
N GLU A 444 -8.35 -0.70 23.02
CA GLU A 444 -8.96 -1.40 24.16
C GLU A 444 -10.05 -2.39 23.72
N PHE A 445 -10.76 -2.07 22.63
CA PHE A 445 -11.78 -2.94 22.01
C PHE A 445 -11.15 -4.15 21.32
N PHE A 446 -10.25 -3.94 20.35
CA PHE A 446 -9.68 -5.02 19.53
C PHE A 446 -8.63 -5.88 20.24
N THR A 447 -8.06 -5.44 21.37
CA THR A 447 -7.20 -6.28 22.22
C THR A 447 -7.97 -7.02 23.32
N GLY A 448 -9.27 -6.77 23.46
CA GLY A 448 -10.10 -7.34 24.52
C GLY A 448 -9.69 -6.87 25.93
N ALA A 449 -9.05 -5.71 26.06
CA ALA A 449 -8.64 -5.18 27.35
C ALA A 449 -9.83 -4.65 28.19
N GLN A 450 -10.87 -4.17 27.51
CA GLN A 450 -12.21 -3.98 28.09
C GLN A 450 -13.17 -5.07 27.58
N ASP A 451 -14.32 -5.18 28.24
CA ASP A 451 -15.41 -6.07 27.81
C ASP A 451 -16.06 -5.48 26.53
N PRO A 452 -16.02 -6.19 25.38
CA PRO A 452 -16.49 -5.64 24.11
C PRO A 452 -18.00 -5.40 24.11
N ARG A 453 -18.78 -6.19 24.86
CA ARG A 453 -20.25 -6.09 24.93
C ARG A 453 -20.70 -4.89 25.76
N GLU A 454 -19.92 -4.45 26.74
CA GLU A 454 -20.20 -3.19 27.45
C GLU A 454 -19.55 -1.97 26.77
N LEU A 455 -18.39 -2.15 26.13
CA LEU A 455 -17.69 -1.08 25.43
C LEU A 455 -18.44 -0.64 24.16
N ILE A 456 -18.99 -1.57 23.37
CA ILE A 456 -19.76 -1.22 22.15
C ILE A 456 -20.95 -0.30 22.45
N LYS A 457 -21.68 -0.52 23.56
CA LYS A 457 -22.80 0.34 23.99
C LYS A 457 -22.36 1.77 24.30
N THR A 458 -21.11 1.95 24.74
CA THR A 458 -20.51 3.27 24.96
C THR A 458 -20.11 3.91 23.64
N ILE A 459 -19.47 3.14 22.75
CA ILE A 459 -19.08 3.58 21.40
C ILE A 459 -20.31 4.03 20.60
N GLU A 460 -21.36 3.20 20.50
CA GLU A 460 -22.57 3.51 19.73
C GLU A 460 -23.27 4.79 20.18
N LYS A 461 -23.31 5.05 21.50
CA LYS A 461 -23.89 6.27 22.06
C LYS A 461 -23.06 7.52 21.74
N GLU A 462 -21.74 7.40 21.73
CA GLU A 462 -20.88 8.51 21.28
C GLU A 462 -20.93 8.69 19.76
N LEU A 463 -21.09 7.62 18.98
CA LEU A 463 -21.31 7.66 17.53
C LEU A 463 -22.66 8.31 17.16
N GLU A 464 -23.75 7.99 17.87
CA GLU A 464 -25.05 8.67 17.75
C GLU A 464 -24.88 10.17 17.96
N THR A 465 -24.16 10.56 19.02
CA THR A 465 -23.85 11.96 19.35
C THR A 465 -22.94 12.64 18.32
N ALA A 466 -22.05 11.87 17.68
CA ALA A 466 -21.11 12.33 16.65
C ALA A 466 -21.72 12.48 15.25
N GLY A 467 -22.94 11.98 15.03
CA GLY A 467 -23.68 12.08 13.76
C GLY A 467 -23.65 10.82 12.90
N TRP A 468 -23.34 9.65 13.46
CA TRP A 468 -23.20 8.40 12.69
C TRP A 468 -24.42 8.02 11.85
N GLU A 469 -25.64 8.24 12.36
CA GLU A 469 -26.87 7.97 11.59
C GLU A 469 -26.99 8.86 10.33
N THR A 470 -26.45 10.08 10.36
CA THR A 470 -26.38 10.97 9.17
C THR A 470 -25.46 10.37 8.11
N ILE A 471 -24.31 9.83 8.53
CA ILE A 471 -23.34 9.15 7.65
C ILE A 471 -24.00 7.90 7.05
N ARG A 472 -24.59 7.04 7.89
CA ARG A 472 -25.24 5.79 7.49
C ARG A 472 -26.38 6.05 6.50
N ALA A 473 -27.23 7.04 6.76
CA ALA A 473 -28.35 7.39 5.91
C ALA A 473 -27.92 7.95 4.55
N GLU A 474 -26.89 8.82 4.50
CA GLU A 474 -26.34 9.33 3.24
C GLU A 474 -25.63 8.23 2.44
N ALA A 475 -24.86 7.36 3.11
CA ALA A 475 -24.18 6.23 2.49
C ALA A 475 -25.17 5.22 1.89
N GLN A 476 -26.20 4.80 2.64
CA GLN A 476 -27.24 3.91 2.14
C GLN A 476 -27.96 4.53 0.93
N LYS A 477 -28.30 5.83 1.01
CA LYS A 477 -28.93 6.58 -0.09
C LYS A 477 -28.05 6.64 -1.34
N GLN A 478 -26.73 6.74 -1.21
CA GLN A 478 -25.82 6.72 -2.36
C GLN A 478 -25.67 5.32 -2.95
N ILE A 479 -25.58 4.28 -2.12
CA ILE A 479 -25.60 2.87 -2.55
C ILE A 479 -26.91 2.55 -3.29
N ASP A 480 -28.07 2.97 -2.76
CA ASP A 480 -29.37 2.73 -3.37
C ASP A 480 -29.59 3.53 -4.66
N ALA A 481 -28.84 4.63 -4.86
CA ALA A 481 -28.82 5.40 -6.11
C ALA A 481 -27.80 4.88 -7.15
N ALA A 482 -26.96 3.92 -6.76
CA ALA A 482 -25.98 3.23 -7.62
C ALA A 482 -26.41 1.80 -8.02
N LYS A 483 -27.66 1.42 -7.68
CA LYS A 483 -28.33 0.18 -8.09
C LYS A 483 -29.07 0.35 -9.42
#